data_AF-A0A7C3Z3J6-F1
#
_entry.id   AF-A0A7C3Z3J6-F1
#
_cell.length_a   1.000
_cell.length_b   1.000
_cell.length_c   1.000
_cell.angle_alpha   90.00
_cell.angle_beta   90.00
_cell.angle_gamma   90.00
#
_symmetry.space_group_name_H-M   'P 1'
#
loop_
_entity.id
_entity.type
_entity.pdbx_description
1 polymer ?
#
loop_
_entity_poly.entity_id
_entity_poly.type
_entity_poly.pdbx_seq_one_letter_code
_entity_poly.pdbx_strand_id
1 'polypeptide(L)'
;MSTSKCSVNNFKPEYQFAGRTEAVGTEQSVYSMGIVSYVNFAYGNLLLVPFAFLAGLGLLLFKKSDTTYLMFVYLLLFLLLFFMTTERAEDAPRTTLEWAPIFALVSGIFFGEVYNSIKKYLKYFALVVFIVVIIISYQNLKEKLDIMQAVKQFSPSFFEACNWVKENTPKNISLYTVWAWRALYNCQRNAVGMGTVPDIALSRDINYVLNVAKQHGITHIFIQKFSIDPQNRHYGEYYDVEFVQFLEDNPQAFIKVYENGVNFNITNRNVRDWANYCYRNFGSMCDGNVIYEINTTSV
;
A
#
# COMPACT_ATOMS: atom_id res chain seq x y z
N MET A 1 -18.79 27.06 20.88
CA MET A 1 -19.55 25.80 21.07
C MET A 1 -18.80 24.93 22.06
N SER A 2 -19.49 24.41 23.08
CA SER A 2 -18.88 23.64 24.18
C SER A 2 -18.54 22.22 23.73
N THR A 3 -17.26 21.86 23.71
CA THR A 3 -16.76 20.51 23.38
C THR A 3 -17.00 19.48 24.50
N SER A 4 -17.55 19.91 25.64
CA SER A 4 -17.80 19.06 26.83
C SER A 4 -18.87 17.97 26.65
N LYS A 5 -19.59 17.94 25.52
CA LYS A 5 -20.61 16.92 25.21
C LYS A 5 -20.15 15.84 24.21
N CYS A 6 -18.99 16.00 23.58
CA CYS A 6 -18.44 14.98 22.67
C CYS A 6 -17.52 14.03 23.46
N SER A 7 -18.13 13.14 24.24
CA SER A 7 -17.40 12.02 24.86
C SER A 7 -17.40 10.85 23.89
N VAL A 8 -16.21 10.38 23.47
CA VAL A 8 -16.04 9.17 22.66
C VAL A 8 -16.69 7.95 23.34
N ASN A 9 -16.77 7.94 24.67
CA ASN A 9 -17.41 6.87 25.43
C ASN A 9 -18.94 6.82 25.27
N ASN A 10 -19.55 7.87 24.72
CA ASN A 10 -20.99 7.93 24.42
C ASN A 10 -21.29 7.71 22.93
N PHE A 11 -20.29 7.37 22.12
CA PHE A 11 -20.50 7.05 20.70
C PHE A 11 -21.29 5.74 20.57
N LYS A 12 -22.56 5.86 20.18
CA LYS A 12 -23.36 4.72 19.76
C LYS A 12 -23.22 4.58 18.24
N PRO A 13 -22.86 3.40 17.71
CA PRO A 13 -22.83 3.18 16.27
C PRO A 13 -24.28 3.10 15.76
N GLU A 14 -24.90 4.27 15.56
CA GLU A 14 -26.28 4.37 15.04
C GLU A 14 -26.35 4.08 13.53
N TYR A 15 -25.22 4.15 12.82
CA TYR A 15 -25.09 3.87 11.40
C TYR A 15 -24.25 2.61 11.19
N GLN A 16 -24.87 1.56 10.65
CA GLN A 16 -24.14 0.47 10.02
C GLN A 16 -23.91 0.87 8.56
N PHE A 17 -22.68 1.21 8.21
CA PHE A 17 -22.33 1.42 6.81
C PHE A 17 -22.52 0.09 6.07
N ALA A 18 -23.40 0.09 5.06
CA ALA A 18 -23.68 -1.08 4.26
C ALA A 18 -22.46 -1.39 3.38
N GLY A 19 -21.82 -2.52 3.65
CA GLY A 19 -20.63 -2.96 2.93
C GLY A 19 -19.63 -3.54 3.92
N ARG A 20 -19.67 -4.86 4.12
CA ARG A 20 -18.49 -5.56 4.59
C ARG A 20 -17.62 -5.72 3.35
N THR A 21 -16.59 -4.91 3.27
CA THR A 21 -15.43 -5.12 2.42
C THR A 21 -15.03 -6.60 2.49
N GLU A 22 -14.82 -7.24 1.34
CA GLU A 22 -14.18 -8.56 1.33
C GLU A 22 -12.87 -8.43 2.11
N ALA A 23 -12.54 -9.40 2.97
CA ALA A 23 -11.31 -9.37 3.76
C ALA A 23 -10.08 -9.60 2.88
N VAL A 24 -9.76 -8.60 2.06
CA VAL A 24 -8.58 -8.47 1.22
C VAL A 24 -7.84 -7.24 1.73
N GLY A 25 -6.64 -7.44 2.28
CA GLY A 25 -5.87 -6.36 2.91
C GLY A 25 -6.11 -6.23 4.41
N THR A 26 -6.25 -4.99 4.90
CA THR A 26 -6.18 -4.58 6.33
C THR A 26 -7.25 -5.16 7.26
N GLU A 27 -8.26 -5.82 6.68
CA GLU A 27 -9.37 -6.47 7.38
C GLU A 27 -9.12 -7.94 7.67
N GLN A 28 -8.02 -8.48 7.13
CA GLN A 28 -7.53 -9.80 7.49
C GLN A 28 -6.89 -9.76 8.90
N SER A 29 -6.97 -10.89 9.61
CA SER A 29 -6.39 -11.02 10.95
C SER A 29 -4.88 -10.71 10.95
N VAL A 30 -4.36 -10.21 12.08
CA VAL A 30 -2.91 -10.02 12.30
C VAL A 30 -2.11 -11.28 11.99
N TYR A 31 -2.70 -12.47 12.18
CA TYR A 31 -2.06 -13.73 11.84
C TYR A 31 -1.94 -13.95 10.31
N SER A 32 -3.04 -13.82 9.57
CA SER A 32 -3.07 -14.07 8.12
C SER A 32 -2.41 -12.95 7.33
N MET A 33 -2.71 -11.68 7.66
CA MET A 33 -2.13 -10.52 7.00
C MET A 33 -0.73 -10.19 7.51
N GLY A 34 -0.47 -10.40 8.80
CA GLY A 34 0.83 -10.10 9.39
C GLY A 34 1.79 -11.26 9.20
N ILE A 35 1.64 -12.33 9.97
CA ILE A 35 2.65 -13.40 10.06
C ILE A 35 2.74 -14.24 8.78
N VAL A 36 1.61 -14.72 8.24
CA VAL A 36 1.62 -15.58 7.05
C VAL A 36 2.08 -14.79 5.82
N SER A 37 1.54 -13.58 5.61
CA SER A 37 1.97 -12.73 4.51
C SER A 37 3.42 -12.27 4.68
N TYR A 38 3.88 -11.99 5.91
CA TYR A 38 5.29 -11.72 6.17
C TYR A 38 6.17 -12.92 5.84
N VAL A 39 5.84 -14.13 6.29
CA VAL A 39 6.68 -15.32 6.01
C VAL A 39 6.73 -15.59 4.51
N ASN A 40 5.60 -15.49 3.81
CA ASN A 40 5.55 -15.61 2.37
C ASN A 40 6.33 -14.47 1.67
N PHE A 41 6.20 -13.23 2.12
CA PHE A 41 6.89 -12.09 1.54
C PHE A 41 8.40 -12.08 1.81
N ALA A 42 8.82 -12.38 3.04
CA ALA A 42 10.20 -12.31 3.51
C ALA A 42 11.00 -13.58 3.16
N TYR A 43 10.38 -14.75 3.20
CA TYR A 43 11.06 -16.02 2.99
C TYR A 43 10.55 -16.79 1.76
N GLY A 44 9.28 -16.64 1.37
CA GLY A 44 8.74 -17.26 0.15
C GLY A 44 8.99 -18.78 0.14
N ASN A 45 9.63 -19.28 -0.93
CA ASN A 45 9.98 -20.70 -1.06
C ASN A 45 11.15 -21.15 -0.15
N LEU A 46 11.77 -20.26 0.62
CA LEU A 46 12.80 -20.60 1.62
C LEU A 46 12.17 -21.10 2.93
N LEU A 47 11.28 -22.10 2.87
CA LEU A 47 10.71 -22.74 4.06
C LEU A 47 11.78 -23.28 5.01
N LEU A 48 12.96 -23.61 4.48
CA LEU A 48 14.14 -24.01 5.26
C LEU A 48 14.62 -22.93 6.24
N VAL A 49 14.36 -21.64 5.99
CA VAL A 49 14.82 -20.55 6.88
C VAL A 49 13.98 -20.49 8.16
N PRO A 50 12.64 -20.44 8.14
CA PRO A 50 11.83 -20.56 9.36
C PRO A 50 12.13 -21.84 10.17
N PHE A 51 12.33 -22.99 9.51
CA PHE A 51 12.70 -24.23 10.21
C PHE A 51 14.11 -24.16 10.82
N ALA A 52 15.09 -23.64 10.07
CA ALA A 52 16.45 -23.42 10.56
C ALA A 52 16.49 -22.43 11.72
N PHE A 53 15.61 -21.42 11.72
CA PHE A 53 15.45 -20.49 12.83
C PHE A 53 15.01 -21.22 14.10
N LEU A 54 13.95 -22.03 14.04
CA LEU A 54 13.47 -22.82 15.18
C LEU A 54 14.54 -23.80 15.70
N ALA A 55 15.23 -24.48 14.79
CA ALA A 55 16.33 -25.38 15.16
C ALA A 55 17.54 -24.61 15.75
N GLY A 56 17.83 -23.43 15.22
CA GLY A 56 18.87 -22.53 15.71
C GLY A 56 18.57 -21.99 17.11
N LEU A 57 17.31 -21.66 17.41
CA LEU A 57 16.86 -21.32 18.76
C LEU A 57 17.12 -22.48 19.73
N GLY A 58 16.80 -23.71 19.32
CA GLY A 58 17.13 -24.91 20.09
C GLY A 58 18.64 -25.00 20.38
N LEU A 59 19.48 -24.84 19.36
CA LEU A 59 20.94 -24.86 19.54
C LEU A 59 21.46 -23.77 20.47
N LEU A 60 20.90 -22.55 20.39
CA LEU A 60 21.27 -21.45 21.27
C LEU A 60 21.01 -21.80 22.75
N LEU A 61 19.88 -22.46 23.06
CA LEU A 61 19.58 -22.89 24.42
C LEU A 61 20.61 -23.89 24.98
N PHE A 62 21.21 -24.72 24.12
CA PHE A 62 22.20 -25.72 24.54
C PHE A 62 23.63 -25.18 24.60
N LYS A 63 24.03 -24.28 23.69
CA LYS A 63 25.43 -23.88 23.51
C LYS A 63 25.91 -22.80 24.51
N LYS A 64 24.99 -22.10 25.18
CA LYS A 64 25.21 -21.12 26.28
C LYS A 64 26.52 -20.31 26.13
N SER A 65 26.58 -19.46 25.10
CA SER A 65 27.70 -18.52 24.88
C SER A 65 27.33 -17.08 25.29
N ASP A 66 28.31 -16.21 25.47
CA ASP A 66 28.06 -14.77 25.73
C ASP A 66 27.21 -14.12 24.62
N THR A 67 27.44 -14.55 23.36
CA THR A 67 26.65 -14.12 22.20
C THR A 67 25.20 -14.61 22.24
N THR A 68 24.92 -15.72 22.94
CA THR A 68 23.56 -16.27 23.10
C THR A 68 22.69 -15.31 23.90
N TYR A 69 23.23 -14.72 24.98
CA TYR A 69 22.50 -13.75 25.79
C TYR A 69 22.11 -12.51 25.00
N LEU A 70 23.03 -11.97 24.18
CA LEU A 70 22.76 -10.84 23.31
C LEU A 70 21.64 -11.14 22.29
N MET A 71 21.65 -12.34 21.69
CA MET A 71 20.60 -12.75 20.76
C MET A 71 19.23 -12.89 21.44
N PHE A 72 19.17 -13.42 22.67
CA PHE A 72 17.92 -13.50 23.43
C PHE A 72 17.40 -12.13 23.86
N VAL A 73 18.29 -11.22 24.28
CA VAL A 73 17.90 -9.83 24.59
C VAL A 73 17.34 -9.15 23.34
N TYR A 74 17.98 -9.33 22.18
CA TYR A 74 17.49 -8.80 20.92
C TYR A 74 16.11 -9.38 20.57
N LEU A 75 15.94 -10.70 20.61
CA LEU A 75 14.63 -11.34 20.39
C LEU A 75 13.54 -10.82 21.34
N LEU A 76 13.87 -10.61 22.62
CA LEU A 76 12.94 -10.06 23.60
C LEU A 76 12.54 -8.62 23.28
N LEU A 77 13.50 -7.75 22.95
CA LEU A 77 13.23 -6.37 22.56
C LEU A 77 12.31 -6.32 21.32
N PHE A 78 12.57 -7.15 20.32
CA PHE A 78 11.73 -7.23 19.12
C PHE A 78 10.34 -7.80 19.39
N LEU A 79 10.22 -8.77 20.30
CA LEU A 79 8.93 -9.29 20.73
C LEU A 79 8.10 -8.21 21.45
N LEU A 80 8.74 -7.41 22.31
CA LEU A 80 8.09 -6.27 22.96
C LEU A 80 7.67 -5.19 21.95
N LEU A 81 8.55 -4.84 21.01
CA LEU A 81 8.24 -3.88 19.93
C LEU A 81 7.10 -4.36 19.06
N PHE A 82 7.04 -5.65 18.73
CA PHE A 82 5.95 -6.23 17.94
C PHE A 82 4.60 -5.99 18.64
N PHE A 83 4.47 -6.33 19.92
CA PHE A 83 3.21 -6.09 20.64
C PHE A 83 2.83 -4.61 20.76
N MET A 84 3.81 -3.70 20.79
CA MET A 84 3.55 -2.25 20.86
C MET A 84 3.19 -1.62 19.51
N THR A 85 3.54 -2.27 18.39
CA THR A 85 3.45 -1.65 17.04
C THR A 85 2.44 -2.32 16.12
N THR A 86 1.96 -3.52 16.45
CA THR A 86 0.99 -4.27 15.63
C THR A 86 -0.44 -4.13 16.12
N GLU A 87 -0.90 -2.91 16.40
CA GLU A 87 -2.31 -2.67 16.68
C GLU A 87 -3.17 -2.82 15.41
N ARG A 88 -2.59 -2.52 14.24
CA ARG A 88 -3.24 -2.69 12.94
C ARG A 88 -2.58 -3.84 12.17
N ALA A 89 -3.40 -4.61 11.44
CA ALA A 89 -2.93 -5.69 10.60
C ALA A 89 -1.94 -5.22 9.51
N GLU A 90 -2.05 -3.96 9.06
CA GLU A 90 -1.13 -3.33 8.09
C GLU A 90 0.27 -3.09 8.63
N ASP A 91 0.39 -2.89 9.94
CA ASP A 91 1.65 -2.55 10.59
C ASP A 91 2.47 -3.81 10.88
N ALA A 92 1.81 -4.96 11.02
CA ALA A 92 2.46 -6.23 11.29
C ALA A 92 3.51 -6.63 10.25
N PRO A 93 3.27 -6.60 8.92
CA PRO A 93 4.31 -6.86 7.92
C PRO A 93 5.47 -5.86 7.96
N ARG A 94 5.21 -4.60 8.33
CA ARG A 94 6.22 -3.53 8.37
C ARG A 94 7.16 -3.73 9.55
N THR A 95 6.61 -4.04 10.72
CA THR A 95 7.37 -4.23 11.95
C THR A 95 8.06 -5.60 11.99
N THR A 96 7.45 -6.62 11.37
CA THR A 96 8.09 -7.94 11.22
C THR A 96 9.23 -7.95 10.21
N LEU A 97 9.29 -7.02 9.26
CA LEU A 97 10.43 -6.89 8.34
C LEU A 97 11.75 -6.73 9.10
N GLU A 98 11.73 -6.03 10.22
CA GLU A 98 12.89 -5.81 11.07
C GLU A 98 13.39 -7.09 11.77
N TRP A 99 12.59 -8.16 11.79
CA TRP A 99 13.00 -9.46 12.33
C TRP A 99 13.89 -10.26 11.36
N ALA A 100 14.00 -9.85 10.10
CA ALA A 100 14.76 -10.60 9.09
C ALA A 100 16.25 -10.82 9.47
N PRO A 101 16.99 -9.84 10.01
CA PRO A 101 18.39 -10.03 10.40
C PRO A 101 18.57 -11.07 11.51
N ILE A 102 17.73 -11.06 12.54
CA ILE A 102 17.84 -12.03 13.64
C ILE A 102 17.43 -13.43 13.19
N PHE A 103 16.41 -13.54 12.32
CA PHE A 103 16.04 -14.79 11.68
C PHE A 103 17.20 -15.37 10.88
N ALA A 104 17.86 -14.54 10.07
CA ALA A 104 19.03 -14.94 9.29
C ALA A 104 20.21 -15.36 10.18
N LEU A 105 20.49 -14.61 11.24
CA LEU A 105 21.61 -14.88 12.14
C LEU A 105 21.43 -16.19 12.91
N VAL A 106 20.25 -16.41 13.52
CA VAL A 106 19.94 -17.65 14.26
C VAL A 106 19.89 -18.85 13.32
N SER A 107 19.29 -18.69 12.12
CA SER A 107 19.31 -19.74 11.08
C SER A 107 20.73 -20.07 10.63
N GLY A 108 21.60 -19.07 10.51
CA GLY A 108 22.99 -19.23 10.12
C GLY A 108 23.79 -20.08 11.11
N ILE A 109 23.49 -19.98 12.42
CA ILE A 109 24.11 -20.83 13.45
C ILE A 109 23.75 -22.30 13.21
N PHE A 110 22.48 -22.60 12.94
CA PHE A 110 22.03 -23.95 12.62
C PHE A 110 22.69 -24.49 11.35
N PHE A 111 22.65 -23.71 10.26
CA PHE A 111 23.29 -24.12 9.01
C PHE A 111 24.82 -24.28 9.15
N GLY A 112 25.47 -23.50 10.01
CA GLY A 112 26.87 -23.66 10.34
C GLY A 112 27.18 -25.02 10.97
N GLU A 113 26.35 -25.48 11.92
CA GLU A 113 26.50 -26.80 12.53
C GLU A 113 26.18 -27.95 11.57
N VAL A 114 25.14 -27.79 10.74
CA VAL A 114 24.83 -28.76 9.68
C VAL A 114 26.01 -28.87 8.71
N TYR A 115 26.58 -27.75 8.27
CA TYR A 115 27.73 -27.73 7.37
C TYR A 115 28.95 -28.42 8.00
N ASN A 116 29.28 -28.11 9.25
CA ASN A 116 30.40 -28.74 9.96
C ASN A 116 30.20 -30.25 10.11
N SER A 117 28.98 -30.67 10.41
CA SER A 117 28.60 -32.08 10.52
C SER A 117 28.75 -32.80 9.18
N ILE A 118 28.21 -32.24 8.08
CA ILE A 118 28.35 -32.84 6.75
C ILE A 118 29.81 -32.88 6.31
N LYS A 119 30.55 -31.78 6.49
CA LYS A 119 31.96 -31.67 6.08
C LYS A 119 32.84 -32.73 6.74
N LYS A 120 32.54 -33.12 7.99
CA LYS A 120 33.27 -34.16 8.72
C LYS A 120 33.20 -35.53 8.04
N TYR A 121 32.08 -35.85 7.40
CA TYR A 121 31.87 -37.16 6.78
C TYR A 121 31.99 -37.12 5.24
N LEU A 122 31.57 -36.03 4.60
CA LEU A 122 31.47 -35.89 3.14
C LEU A 122 31.80 -34.45 2.70
N LYS A 123 33.11 -34.12 2.66
CA LYS A 123 33.61 -32.77 2.33
C LYS A 123 33.06 -32.17 1.03
N TYR A 124 32.98 -32.96 -0.04
CA TYR A 124 32.49 -32.49 -1.34
C TYR A 124 30.97 -32.37 -1.39
N PHE A 125 30.23 -33.18 -0.62
CA PHE A 125 28.78 -33.08 -0.53
C PHE A 125 28.33 -31.78 0.13
N ALA A 126 29.06 -31.32 1.17
CA ALA A 126 28.80 -30.03 1.80
C ALA A 126 28.87 -28.85 0.81
N LEU A 127 29.81 -28.91 -0.15
CA LEU A 127 29.95 -27.90 -1.19
C LEU A 127 28.76 -27.92 -2.17
N VAL A 128 28.30 -29.11 -2.56
CA VAL A 128 27.12 -29.26 -3.43
C VAL A 128 25.87 -28.68 -2.76
N VAL A 129 25.65 -29.00 -1.48
CA VAL A 129 24.53 -28.44 -0.70
C VAL A 129 24.59 -26.91 -0.64
N PHE A 130 25.79 -26.35 -0.43
CA PHE A 130 25.98 -24.91 -0.42
C PHE A 130 25.63 -24.24 -1.76
N ILE A 131 26.06 -24.83 -2.88
CA ILE A 131 25.71 -24.33 -4.22
C ILE A 131 24.19 -24.38 -4.45
N VAL A 132 23.53 -25.45 -4.03
CA VAL A 132 22.06 -25.58 -4.13
C VAL A 132 21.35 -24.48 -3.34
N VAL A 133 21.80 -24.17 -2.13
CA VAL A 133 21.24 -23.08 -1.32
C VAL A 133 21.38 -21.72 -2.01
N ILE A 134 22.51 -21.45 -2.67
CA ILE A 134 22.72 -20.22 -3.44
C ILE A 134 21.75 -20.14 -4.62
N ILE A 135 21.56 -21.23 -5.37
CA ILE A 135 20.65 -21.27 -6.51
C ILE A 135 19.21 -20.99 -6.06
N ILE A 136 18.75 -21.65 -5.01
CA ILE A 136 17.39 -21.44 -4.46
C ILE A 136 17.22 -20.01 -3.96
N SER A 137 18.23 -19.45 -3.28
CA SER A 137 18.21 -18.07 -2.80
C SER A 137 18.13 -17.07 -3.96
N TYR A 138 18.88 -17.30 -5.05
CA TYR A 138 18.82 -16.48 -6.25
C TYR A 138 17.45 -16.55 -6.94
N GLN A 139 16.88 -17.74 -7.07
CA GLN A 139 15.53 -17.92 -7.64
C GLN A 139 14.48 -17.15 -6.83
N ASN A 140 14.52 -17.24 -5.50
CA ASN A 140 13.62 -16.50 -4.62
C ASN A 140 13.81 -14.97 -4.74
N LEU A 141 15.06 -14.50 -4.83
CA LEU A 141 15.34 -13.08 -5.06
C LEU A 141 14.77 -12.61 -6.40
N LYS A 142 14.98 -13.38 -7.47
CA LYS A 142 14.49 -13.05 -8.81
C LYS A 142 12.96 -12.97 -8.83
N GLU A 143 12.27 -13.99 -8.32
CA GLU A 143 10.80 -14.04 -8.26
C GLU A 143 10.24 -12.79 -7.53
N LYS A 144 10.86 -12.39 -6.42
CA LYS A 144 10.46 -11.17 -5.71
C LYS A 144 10.73 -9.89 -6.48
N LEU A 145 11.87 -9.80 -7.17
CA LEU A 145 12.18 -8.64 -8.01
C LEU A 145 11.16 -8.53 -9.16
N ASP A 146 10.80 -9.64 -9.79
CA ASP A 146 9.81 -9.71 -10.86
C ASP A 146 8.43 -9.25 -10.36
N ILE A 147 7.99 -9.72 -9.18
CA ILE A 147 6.74 -9.27 -8.54
C ILE A 147 6.80 -7.77 -8.19
N MET A 148 7.89 -7.31 -7.57
CA MET A 148 8.04 -5.89 -7.21
C MET A 148 8.09 -4.97 -8.43
N GLN A 149 8.63 -5.44 -9.55
CA GLN A 149 8.62 -4.72 -10.81
C GLN A 149 7.19 -4.50 -11.32
N ALA A 150 6.31 -5.50 -11.17
CA ALA A 150 4.90 -5.37 -11.54
C ALA A 150 4.09 -4.48 -10.57
N VAL A 151 4.35 -4.55 -9.26
CA VAL A 151 3.54 -3.87 -8.23
C VAL A 151 3.85 -2.38 -8.07
N LYS A 152 5.01 -1.90 -8.54
CA LYS A 152 5.47 -0.52 -8.28
C LYS A 152 5.49 0.43 -9.47
N GLN A 153 5.11 -0.02 -10.67
CA GLN A 153 5.18 0.83 -11.84
C GLN A 153 3.80 1.43 -12.13
N PHE A 154 3.66 2.72 -11.85
CA PHE A 154 2.58 3.50 -12.44
C PHE A 154 2.71 3.44 -13.96
N SER A 155 1.57 3.47 -14.64
CA SER A 155 1.54 3.45 -16.09
C SER A 155 2.26 4.66 -16.69
N PRO A 156 2.75 4.57 -17.94
CA PRO A 156 3.29 5.71 -18.67
C PRO A 156 2.35 6.93 -18.67
N SER A 157 1.04 6.69 -18.70
CA SER A 157 0.01 7.73 -18.69
C SER A 157 0.03 8.56 -17.40
N PHE A 158 0.35 7.96 -16.25
CA PHE A 158 0.53 8.69 -14.99
C PHE A 158 1.73 9.64 -15.04
N PHE A 159 2.85 9.19 -15.59
CA PHE A 159 4.05 10.02 -15.74
C PHE A 159 3.83 11.16 -16.74
N GLU A 160 3.09 10.89 -17.82
CA GLU A 160 2.65 11.91 -18.78
C GLU A 160 1.80 12.98 -18.09
N ALA A 161 0.82 12.58 -17.27
CA ALA A 161 0.00 13.50 -16.50
C ALA A 161 0.85 14.34 -15.53
N CYS A 162 1.80 13.73 -14.83
CA CYS A 162 2.72 14.46 -13.95
C CYS A 162 3.65 15.41 -14.70
N ASN A 163 4.10 15.06 -15.92
CA ASN A 163 4.88 15.96 -16.77
C ASN A 163 4.03 17.17 -17.20
N TRP A 164 2.79 16.91 -17.62
CA TRP A 164 1.85 17.98 -17.92
C TRP A 164 1.64 18.91 -16.72
N VAL A 165 1.45 18.37 -15.50
CA VAL A 165 1.34 19.16 -14.27
C VAL A 165 2.57 20.04 -14.06
N LYS A 166 3.77 19.48 -14.22
CA LYS A 166 5.03 20.22 -14.01
C LYS A 166 5.16 21.40 -14.97
N GLU A 167 4.72 21.24 -16.21
CA GLU A 167 4.87 22.21 -17.29
C GLU A 167 3.75 23.26 -17.32
N ASN A 168 2.53 22.87 -16.95
CA ASN A 168 1.33 23.69 -17.18
C ASN A 168 0.73 24.28 -15.90
N THR A 169 1.25 23.96 -14.71
CA THR A 169 0.72 24.49 -13.44
C THR A 169 1.77 25.27 -12.65
N PRO A 170 1.37 26.29 -11.87
CA PRO A 170 2.26 26.97 -10.92
C PRO A 170 2.85 26.04 -9.86
N LYS A 171 4.03 26.35 -9.31
CA LYS A 171 4.69 25.51 -8.29
C LYS A 171 3.92 25.42 -6.95
N ASN A 172 3.08 26.41 -6.67
CA ASN A 172 2.31 26.51 -5.42
C ASN A 172 0.95 25.80 -5.47
N ILE A 173 0.61 25.09 -6.56
CA ILE A 173 -0.63 24.31 -6.59
C ILE A 173 -0.55 23.11 -5.63
N SER A 174 -1.72 22.68 -5.18
CA SER A 174 -1.91 21.46 -4.38
C SER A 174 -2.90 20.53 -5.06
N LEU A 175 -2.47 19.27 -5.24
CA LEU A 175 -3.22 18.17 -5.87
C LEU A 175 -3.95 17.34 -4.82
N TYR A 176 -5.22 17.03 -5.03
CA TYR A 176 -5.98 16.08 -4.22
C TYR A 176 -6.13 14.74 -4.95
N THR A 177 -5.67 13.66 -4.32
CA THR A 177 -5.62 12.32 -4.95
C THR A 177 -5.53 11.20 -3.91
N VAL A 178 -5.98 9.98 -4.25
CA VAL A 178 -5.73 8.77 -3.44
C VAL A 178 -4.24 8.37 -3.45
N TRP A 179 -3.48 8.78 -4.48
CA TRP A 179 -2.06 8.46 -4.65
C TRP A 179 -1.12 9.62 -4.29
N ALA A 180 -1.44 10.41 -3.26
CA ALA A 180 -0.76 11.66 -2.93
C ALA A 180 0.76 11.56 -2.84
N TRP A 181 1.32 10.55 -2.18
CA TRP A 181 2.79 10.39 -2.08
C TRP A 181 3.47 10.20 -3.43
N ARG A 182 2.80 9.53 -4.38
CA ARG A 182 3.35 9.31 -5.72
C ARG A 182 3.18 10.54 -6.59
N ALA A 183 2.06 11.25 -6.47
CA ALA A 183 1.88 12.54 -7.12
C ALA A 183 2.89 13.58 -6.61
N LEU A 184 3.11 13.68 -5.31
CA LEU A 184 4.10 14.56 -4.69
C LEU A 184 5.49 14.34 -5.30
N TYR A 185 5.94 13.09 -5.37
CA TYR A 185 7.26 12.73 -5.88
C TYR A 185 7.39 12.98 -7.40
N ASN A 186 6.43 12.55 -8.20
CA ASN A 186 6.56 12.54 -9.66
C ASN A 186 6.12 13.85 -10.33
N CYS A 187 5.04 14.46 -9.82
CA CYS A 187 4.49 15.71 -10.34
C CYS A 187 5.19 16.94 -9.73
N GLN A 188 5.99 16.79 -8.66
CA GLN A 188 6.71 17.88 -8.00
C GLN A 188 5.81 19.08 -7.65
N ARG A 189 4.63 18.77 -7.11
CA ARG A 189 3.66 19.72 -6.56
C ARG A 189 3.20 19.20 -5.21
N ASN A 190 2.70 20.10 -4.36
CA ASN A 190 2.08 19.66 -3.12
C ASN A 190 0.93 18.70 -3.44
N ALA A 191 0.75 17.68 -2.60
CA ALA A 191 -0.34 16.73 -2.75
C ALA A 191 -0.94 16.40 -1.40
N VAL A 192 -2.28 16.34 -1.35
CA VAL A 192 -3.07 15.98 -0.18
C VAL A 192 -3.76 14.66 -0.47
N GLY A 193 -3.62 13.72 0.45
CA GLY A 193 -4.27 12.41 0.36
C GLY A 193 -5.77 12.51 0.60
N MET A 194 -6.54 11.73 -0.15
CA MET A 194 -7.98 11.61 0.07
C MET A 194 -8.31 11.18 1.51
N GLY A 195 -7.51 10.28 2.10
CA GLY A 195 -7.65 9.89 3.52
C GLY A 195 -7.37 11.01 4.54
N THR A 196 -6.73 12.12 4.12
CA THR A 196 -6.48 13.27 5.00
C THR A 196 -7.65 14.26 5.01
N VAL A 197 -8.34 14.41 3.87
CA VAL A 197 -9.50 15.30 3.72
C VAL A 197 -10.62 14.51 3.02
N PRO A 198 -11.26 13.56 3.72
CA PRO A 198 -12.25 12.66 3.11
C PRO A 198 -13.53 13.39 2.68
N ASP A 199 -13.83 14.52 3.33
CA ASP A 199 -15.01 15.36 3.08
C ASP A 199 -15.18 15.78 1.62
N ILE A 200 -14.07 15.99 0.89
CA ILE A 200 -14.10 16.35 -0.54
C ILE A 200 -14.65 15.22 -1.40
N ALA A 201 -14.29 13.96 -1.09
CA ALA A 201 -14.71 12.80 -1.86
C ALA A 201 -16.08 12.25 -1.44
N LEU A 202 -16.42 12.38 -0.16
CA LEU A 202 -17.63 11.82 0.43
C LEU A 202 -18.85 12.75 0.36
N SER A 203 -18.64 14.07 0.34
CA SER A 203 -19.75 15.02 0.24
C SER A 203 -20.30 15.10 -1.18
N ARG A 204 -21.59 15.45 -1.28
CA ARG A 204 -22.30 15.78 -2.53
C ARG A 204 -22.76 17.24 -2.56
N ASP A 205 -22.45 18.01 -1.51
CA ASP A 205 -22.70 19.45 -1.46
C ASP A 205 -21.50 20.20 -2.05
N ILE A 206 -21.70 20.80 -3.23
CA ILE A 206 -20.68 21.55 -3.96
C ILE A 206 -20.09 22.70 -3.15
N ASN A 207 -20.91 23.46 -2.43
CA ASN A 207 -20.45 24.62 -1.67
C ASN A 207 -19.59 24.18 -0.49
N TYR A 208 -19.99 23.08 0.15
CA TYR A 208 -19.20 22.47 1.21
C TYR A 208 -17.85 21.96 0.68
N VAL A 209 -17.85 21.20 -0.42
CA VAL A 209 -16.61 20.67 -1.05
C VAL A 209 -15.67 21.81 -1.44
N LEU A 210 -16.18 22.88 -2.07
CA LEU A 210 -15.38 24.03 -2.47
C LEU A 210 -14.80 24.78 -1.27
N ASN A 211 -15.58 24.93 -0.19
CA ASN A 211 -15.11 25.57 1.04
C ASN A 211 -14.02 24.74 1.72
N VAL A 212 -14.20 23.43 1.85
CA VAL A 212 -13.19 22.52 2.42
C VAL A 212 -11.92 22.54 1.57
N ALA A 213 -12.04 22.43 0.24
CA ALA A 213 -10.89 22.51 -0.66
C ALA A 213 -10.11 23.82 -0.46
N LYS A 214 -10.82 24.96 -0.37
CA LYS A 214 -10.23 26.28 -0.11
C LYS A 214 -9.52 26.34 1.24
N GLN A 215 -10.13 25.83 2.31
CA GLN A 215 -9.55 25.82 3.65
C GLN A 215 -8.24 25.00 3.72
N HIS A 216 -8.17 23.91 2.96
CA HIS A 216 -7.00 23.05 2.88
C HIS A 216 -6.01 23.44 1.77
N GLY A 217 -6.24 24.56 1.07
CA GLY A 217 -5.38 25.03 -0.03
C GLY A 217 -5.32 24.07 -1.21
N ILE A 218 -6.33 23.22 -1.40
CA ILE A 218 -6.45 22.28 -2.51
C ILE A 218 -6.95 23.05 -3.73
N THR A 219 -6.21 22.93 -4.83
CA THR A 219 -6.47 23.70 -6.07
C THR A 219 -6.87 22.80 -7.24
N HIS A 220 -6.46 21.55 -7.22
CA HIS A 220 -6.69 20.60 -8.31
C HIS A 220 -7.08 19.24 -7.73
N ILE A 221 -7.94 18.52 -8.44
CA ILE A 221 -8.29 17.13 -8.16
C ILE A 221 -7.63 16.27 -9.25
N PHE A 222 -6.79 15.33 -8.85
CA PHE A 222 -6.05 14.45 -9.75
C PHE A 222 -6.54 13.01 -9.59
N ILE A 223 -7.28 12.52 -10.58
CA ILE A 223 -7.90 11.19 -10.58
C ILE A 223 -7.09 10.24 -11.47
N GLN A 224 -6.70 9.11 -10.90
CA GLN A 224 -6.17 7.97 -11.63
C GLN A 224 -7.33 7.06 -12.05
N LYS A 225 -7.54 6.90 -13.35
CA LYS A 225 -8.73 6.22 -13.90
C LYS A 225 -8.78 4.74 -13.55
N PHE A 226 -7.63 4.09 -13.39
CA PHE A 226 -7.53 2.71 -12.93
C PHE A 226 -7.97 2.52 -11.46
N SER A 227 -8.01 3.60 -10.68
CA SER A 227 -8.43 3.61 -9.28
C SER A 227 -9.89 4.05 -9.09
N ILE A 228 -10.72 4.04 -10.14
CA ILE A 228 -12.16 4.30 -10.00
C ILE A 228 -12.87 2.99 -9.65
N ASP A 229 -13.62 2.97 -8.55
CA ASP A 229 -14.43 1.82 -8.17
C ASP A 229 -15.86 1.95 -8.73
N PRO A 230 -16.23 1.17 -9.77
CA PRO A 230 -17.58 1.21 -10.32
C PRO A 230 -18.65 0.75 -9.32
N GLN A 231 -18.27 0.02 -8.28
CA GLN A 231 -19.20 -0.53 -7.30
C GLN A 231 -19.33 0.30 -6.02
N ASN A 232 -18.56 1.38 -5.87
CA ASN A 232 -18.52 2.21 -4.66
C ASN A 232 -18.37 1.37 -3.38
N ARG A 233 -17.41 0.44 -3.36
CA ARG A 233 -17.09 -0.37 -2.17
C ARG A 233 -16.28 0.42 -1.15
N HIS A 234 -15.98 1.70 -1.42
CA HIS A 234 -15.34 2.65 -0.52
C HIS A 234 -13.93 2.23 -0.06
N TYR A 235 -13.16 1.61 -0.95
CA TYR A 235 -11.76 1.28 -0.67
C TYR A 235 -10.89 2.55 -0.59
N GLY A 236 -10.01 2.62 0.41
CA GLY A 236 -9.18 3.81 0.64
C GLY A 236 -8.20 4.18 -0.48
N GLU A 237 -7.90 3.26 -1.40
CA GLU A 237 -7.05 3.49 -2.58
C GLU A 237 -7.87 3.72 -3.87
N TYR A 238 -9.19 3.87 -3.76
CA TYR A 238 -10.09 4.04 -4.88
C TYR A 238 -10.98 5.28 -4.72
N TYR A 239 -11.39 5.83 -5.87
CA TYR A 239 -12.42 6.85 -5.96
C TYR A 239 -13.76 6.17 -6.21
N ASP A 240 -14.78 6.52 -5.46
CA ASP A 240 -16.15 6.14 -5.80
C ASP A 240 -16.51 6.68 -7.18
N VAL A 241 -17.10 5.85 -8.04
CA VAL A 241 -17.56 6.28 -9.36
C VAL A 241 -18.55 7.45 -9.26
N GLU A 242 -19.32 7.51 -8.18
CA GLU A 242 -20.21 8.63 -7.90
C GLU A 242 -19.48 9.93 -7.59
N PHE A 243 -18.33 9.87 -6.92
CA PHE A 243 -17.52 11.06 -6.68
C PHE A 243 -16.98 11.60 -8.01
N VAL A 244 -16.46 10.73 -8.87
CA VAL A 244 -15.96 11.15 -10.19
C VAL A 244 -17.12 11.66 -11.07
N GLN A 245 -18.29 11.03 -11.02
CA GLN A 245 -19.49 11.53 -11.70
C GLN A 245 -19.89 12.92 -11.18
N PHE A 246 -19.85 13.15 -9.87
CA PHE A 246 -20.11 14.45 -9.27
C PHE A 246 -19.17 15.55 -9.82
N LEU A 247 -17.90 15.24 -10.09
CA LEU A 247 -17.00 16.18 -10.74
C LEU A 247 -17.40 16.48 -12.19
N GLU A 248 -17.74 15.45 -12.96
CA GLU A 248 -18.19 15.60 -14.36
C GLU A 248 -19.51 16.37 -14.49
N ASP A 249 -20.42 16.20 -13.53
CA ASP A 249 -21.74 16.86 -13.48
C ASP A 249 -21.64 18.34 -13.10
N ASN A 250 -20.52 18.76 -12.51
CA ASN A 250 -20.30 20.13 -12.02
C ASN A 250 -19.11 20.84 -12.71
N PRO A 251 -19.12 20.98 -14.05
CA PRO A 251 -17.97 21.48 -14.82
C PRO A 251 -17.62 22.96 -14.57
N GLN A 252 -18.56 23.73 -14.00
CA GLN A 252 -18.31 25.14 -13.65
C GLN A 252 -17.43 25.28 -12.40
N ALA A 253 -17.49 24.30 -11.50
CA ALA A 253 -16.72 24.24 -10.27
C ALA A 253 -15.44 23.39 -10.43
N PHE A 254 -15.53 22.32 -11.22
CA PHE A 254 -14.43 21.39 -11.47
C PHE A 254 -14.09 21.39 -12.97
N ILE A 255 -13.21 22.30 -13.36
CA ILE A 255 -12.83 22.50 -14.76
C ILE A 255 -11.85 21.42 -15.16
N LYS A 256 -12.23 20.53 -16.07
CA LYS A 256 -11.31 19.52 -16.61
C LYS A 256 -10.22 20.20 -17.44
N VAL A 257 -8.98 20.17 -16.96
CA VAL A 257 -7.82 20.82 -17.59
C VAL A 257 -6.88 19.84 -18.30
N TYR A 258 -6.94 18.56 -17.93
CA TYR A 258 -6.15 17.51 -18.56
C TYR A 258 -6.90 16.17 -18.50
N GLU A 259 -6.77 15.37 -19.55
CA GLU A 259 -7.24 14.00 -19.59
C GLU A 259 -6.41 13.18 -20.57
N ASN A 260 -5.93 12.01 -20.15
CA ASN A 260 -5.31 11.02 -21.03
C ASN A 260 -5.93 9.63 -20.83
N GLY A 261 -5.53 8.68 -21.69
CA GLY A 261 -6.18 7.38 -21.81
C GLY A 261 -7.58 7.47 -22.43
N VAL A 262 -8.44 6.48 -22.15
CA VAL A 262 -9.81 6.44 -22.70
C VAL A 262 -10.64 7.58 -22.11
N ASN A 263 -11.12 8.49 -22.95
CA ASN A 263 -11.80 9.71 -22.51
C ASN A 263 -13.23 9.45 -22.00
N PHE A 264 -13.70 10.12 -20.94
CA PHE A 264 -15.08 9.98 -20.45
C PHE A 264 -16.17 10.39 -21.47
N ASN A 265 -15.83 11.19 -22.49
CA ASN A 265 -16.77 11.60 -23.53
C ASN A 265 -17.30 10.43 -24.38
N ILE A 266 -16.62 9.28 -24.43
CA ILE A 266 -17.10 8.11 -25.22
C ILE A 266 -18.45 7.57 -24.73
N THR A 267 -18.83 7.90 -23.49
CA THR A 267 -20.10 7.52 -22.86
C THR A 267 -20.90 8.75 -22.43
N ASN A 268 -20.77 9.86 -23.18
CA ASN A 268 -21.43 11.13 -22.85
C ASN A 268 -21.14 11.59 -21.41
N ARG A 269 -19.92 11.34 -20.91
CA ARG A 269 -19.49 11.67 -19.53
C ARG A 269 -20.22 10.93 -18.42
N ASN A 270 -20.94 9.85 -18.72
CA ASN A 270 -21.39 8.92 -17.72
C ASN A 270 -20.22 8.00 -17.32
N VAL A 271 -19.68 8.21 -16.12
CA VAL A 271 -18.47 7.53 -15.62
C VAL A 271 -18.75 6.06 -15.32
N ARG A 272 -19.98 5.71 -14.91
CA ARG A 272 -20.40 4.32 -14.69
C ARG A 272 -20.45 3.54 -15.99
N ASP A 273 -21.03 4.12 -17.04
CA ASP A 273 -21.05 3.52 -18.37
C ASP A 273 -19.64 3.43 -18.96
N TRP A 274 -18.80 4.43 -18.70
CA TRP A 274 -17.38 4.40 -19.08
C TRP A 274 -16.63 3.25 -18.39
N ALA A 275 -16.85 3.03 -17.10
CA ALA A 275 -16.25 1.91 -16.38
C ALA A 275 -16.71 0.56 -16.96
N ASN A 276 -18.01 0.43 -17.28
CA ASN A 276 -18.56 -0.74 -17.96
C ASN A 276 -17.93 -0.96 -19.34
N TYR A 277 -17.70 0.11 -20.10
CA TYR A 277 -16.98 0.05 -21.37
C TYR A 277 -15.55 -0.49 -21.17
N CYS A 278 -14.83 -0.03 -20.14
CA CYS A 278 -13.48 -0.48 -19.86
C CYS A 278 -13.41 -1.99 -19.58
N TYR A 279 -14.25 -2.49 -18.68
CA TYR A 279 -14.29 -3.92 -18.38
C TYR A 279 -14.64 -4.78 -19.60
N ARG A 280 -15.58 -4.32 -20.44
CA ARG A 280 -16.00 -5.05 -21.65
C ARG A 280 -14.89 -5.13 -22.70
N ASN A 281 -14.11 -4.07 -22.89
CA ASN A 281 -13.12 -4.00 -23.97
C ASN A 281 -11.71 -4.44 -23.54
N PHE A 282 -11.35 -4.25 -22.28
CA PHE A 282 -9.98 -4.48 -21.78
C PHE A 282 -9.89 -5.54 -20.68
N GLY A 283 -11.02 -6.01 -20.14
CA GLY A 283 -11.04 -6.96 -19.02
C GLY A 283 -10.64 -6.36 -17.67
N SER A 284 -10.36 -5.06 -17.63
CA SER A 284 -9.97 -4.29 -16.43
C SER A 284 -10.46 -2.85 -16.53
N MET A 285 -10.26 -2.06 -15.47
CA MET A 285 -10.39 -0.61 -15.56
C MET A 285 -9.41 -0.05 -16.59
N CYS A 286 -9.83 0.98 -17.33
CA CYS A 286 -8.95 1.64 -18.29
C CYS A 286 -7.86 2.41 -17.55
N ASP A 287 -6.66 2.36 -18.11
CA ASP A 287 -5.57 3.24 -17.70
C ASP A 287 -5.81 4.70 -18.16
N GLY A 288 -5.12 5.63 -17.51
CA GLY A 288 -5.18 7.05 -17.79
C GLY A 288 -5.48 7.87 -16.55
N ASN A 289 -5.58 9.18 -16.76
CA ASN A 289 -5.77 10.14 -15.69
C ASN A 289 -6.68 11.27 -16.15
N VAL A 290 -7.26 11.98 -15.19
CA VAL A 290 -7.97 13.24 -15.40
C VAL A 290 -7.62 14.21 -14.28
N ILE A 291 -7.44 15.48 -14.63
CA ILE A 291 -7.14 16.55 -13.70
C ILE A 291 -8.21 17.62 -13.83
N TYR A 292 -8.80 17.97 -12.69
CA TYR A 292 -9.75 19.08 -12.57
C TYR A 292 -9.10 20.23 -11.81
N GLU A 293 -9.20 21.43 -12.34
CA GLU A 293 -8.92 22.67 -11.62
C GLU A 293 -10.19 23.08 -10.84
N ILE A 294 -10.03 23.45 -9.58
CA ILE A 294 -11.12 23.90 -8.73
C ILE A 294 -11.33 25.40 -8.96
N ASN A 295 -12.45 25.76 -9.55
CA ASN A 295 -12.84 27.15 -9.70
C ASN A 295 -13.41 27.69 -8.38
N THR A 296 -12.57 28.39 -7.62
CA THR A 296 -12.98 28.97 -6.32
C THR A 296 -13.78 30.27 -6.46
N THR A 297 -14.00 30.78 -7.68
CA THR A 297 -14.80 31.99 -7.93
C THR A 297 -16.28 31.72 -8.17
N SER A 298 -16.68 30.45 -8.28
CA SER A 298 -18.09 30.05 -8.49
C SER A 298 -18.91 29.91 -7.21
N VAL A 299 -18.41 30.41 -6.07
CA VAL A 299 -19.09 30.46 -4.77
C VAL A 299 -19.57 31.87 -4.47
#